data_AF-A0AAP3DH14-F1
#
_entry.id   AF-A0AAP3DH14-F1
#
_cell.length_a   1.000
_cell.length_b   1.000
_cell.length_c   1.000
_cell.angle_alpha   90.00
_cell.angle_beta   90.00
_cell.angle_gamma   90.00
#
_symmetry.space_group_name_H-M   'P 1'
#
loop_
_entity.id
_entity.type
_entity.pdbx_description
1 polymer ?
#
loop_
_entity_poly.entity_id
_entity_poly.type
_entity_poly.pdbx_seq_one_letter_code
_entity_poly.pdbx_strand_id
1 'polypeptide(L)'
;MKEAIHYLQSCHGTVLTGLQQLEPEQLTMKVKNLLGYEVSAWRIIMAMTEHEIHHRGQLSAYMQANHIEPPQIFGLKIEEVPH
;
A
#
# COMPACT_ATOMS: atom_id res chain seq x y z
N MET A 1 -20.17 1.53 -2.63
CA MET A 1 -19.04 1.82 -3.54
C MET A 1 -18.47 3.23 -3.34
N LYS A 2 -19.29 4.29 -3.37
CA LYS A 2 -18.83 5.68 -3.08
C LYS A 2 -18.17 5.83 -1.70
N GLU A 3 -18.72 5.21 -0.66
CA GLU A 3 -18.17 5.25 0.69
C GLU A 3 -16.78 4.62 0.79
N ALA A 4 -16.56 3.46 0.16
CA ALA A 4 -15.27 2.78 0.15
C ALA A 4 -14.19 3.61 -0.57
N ILE A 5 -14.53 4.22 -1.70
CA ILE A 5 -13.62 5.11 -2.44
C ILE A 5 -13.31 6.36 -1.61
N HIS A 6 -14.32 6.98 -1.00
CA HIS A 6 -14.12 8.16 -0.15
C HIS A 6 -13.24 7.84 1.08
N TYR A 7 -13.45 6.69 1.71
CA TYR A 7 -12.62 6.23 2.81
C TYR A 7 -11.17 6.00 2.37
N LEU A 8 -10.95 5.33 1.25
CA LEU A 8 -9.61 5.16 0.66
C LEU A 8 -8.91 6.51 0.42
N GLN A 9 -9.62 7.47 -0.16
CA GLN A 9 -9.08 8.82 -0.42
C GLN A 9 -8.72 9.56 0.88
N SER A 10 -9.56 9.45 1.91
CA SER A 10 -9.30 10.05 3.23
C SER A 10 -8.07 9.42 3.92
N CYS A 11 -7.96 8.09 3.91
CA CYS A 11 -6.79 7.38 4.41
C CYS A 11 -5.53 7.79 3.65
N HIS A 12 -5.59 7.83 2.32
CA HIS A 12 -4.48 8.24 1.47
C HIS A 12 -3.98 9.65 1.79
N GLY A 13 -4.90 10.62 1.92
CA GLY A 13 -4.53 11.99 2.29
C GLY A 13 -3.88 12.10 3.68
N THR A 14 -4.37 11.32 4.64
CA THR A 14 -3.78 11.25 5.99
C THR A 14 -2.35 10.70 5.96
N VAL A 15 -2.14 9.59 5.23
CA VAL A 15 -0.82 8.97 5.09
C VAL A 15 0.15 9.90 4.37
N LEU A 16 -0.26 10.53 3.26
CA LEU A 16 0.60 11.46 2.53
C LEU A 16 0.99 12.67 3.37
N THR A 17 0.06 13.23 4.15
CA THR A 17 0.36 14.35 5.06
C THR A 17 1.44 13.97 6.06
N GLY A 18 1.36 12.76 6.64
CA GLY A 18 2.39 12.26 7.55
C GLY A 18 3.73 12.00 6.87
N LEU A 19 3.73 11.38 5.69
CA LEU A 19 4.95 11.08 4.93
C LEU A 19 5.69 12.35 4.47
N GLN A 20 4.98 13.42 4.12
CA GLN A 20 5.57 14.70 3.73
C GLN A 20 6.28 15.43 4.88
N GLN A 21 5.93 15.10 6.13
CA GLN A 21 6.52 15.68 7.33
C GLN A 21 7.61 14.79 7.95
N LEU A 22 7.90 13.65 7.30
CA LEU A 22 8.81 12.66 7.85
C LEU A 22 10.27 13.05 7.56
N GLU A 23 11.04 13.25 8.61
CA GLU A 23 12.48 13.50 8.52
C GLU A 23 13.26 12.18 8.41
N PRO A 24 14.40 12.14 7.67
CA PRO A 24 15.17 10.91 7.44
C PRO A 24 15.56 10.16 8.72
N GLU A 25 15.87 10.88 9.80
CA GLU A 25 16.28 10.31 11.07
C GLU A 25 15.15 9.48 11.70
N GLN A 26 13.89 9.90 11.47
CA GLN A 26 12.70 9.24 12.01
C GLN A 26 12.49 7.85 11.43
N LEU A 27 12.97 7.58 10.22
CA LEU A 27 12.89 6.25 9.58
C LEU A 27 13.58 5.16 10.40
N THR A 28 14.66 5.52 11.11
CA THR A 28 15.47 4.57 11.88
C THR A 28 14.97 4.38 13.32
N MET A 29 14.15 5.31 13.82
CA MET A 29 13.59 5.28 15.17
C MET A 29 12.79 4.00 15.44
N LYS A 30 12.83 3.52 16.68
CA LYS A 30 12.01 2.39 17.12
C LYS A 30 10.58 2.83 17.41
N VAL A 31 9.63 2.14 16.80
CA VAL A 31 8.19 2.32 16.97
C VAL A 31 7.56 0.97 17.26
N LYS A 32 6.41 0.95 17.93
CA LYS A 32 5.63 -0.27 18.14
C LYS A 32 4.82 -0.57 16.88
N ASN A 33 4.87 -1.81 16.40
CA ASN A 33 3.95 -2.29 15.39
C ASN A 33 2.56 -2.61 16.01
N LEU A 34 1.62 -3.06 15.18
CA LEU A 34 0.26 -3.40 15.61
C LEU A 34 0.19 -4.54 16.64
N LEU A 35 1.23 -5.38 16.73
CA LEU A 35 1.36 -6.46 17.71
C LEU A 35 2.16 -6.04 18.96
N GLY A 36 2.58 -4.77 19.04
CA GLY A 36 3.32 -4.22 20.16
C GLY A 36 4.85 -4.43 20.11
N TYR A 37 5.38 -5.08 19.07
CA TYR A 37 6.82 -5.30 18.91
C TYR A 37 7.54 -4.03 18.42
N GLU A 38 8.74 -3.79 18.93
CA GLU A 38 9.58 -2.68 18.47
C GLU A 38 10.23 -2.99 17.12
N VAL A 39 9.94 -2.16 16.13
CA VAL A 39 10.55 -2.19 14.79
C VAL A 39 11.04 -0.80 14.41
N SER A 40 11.95 -0.70 13.46
CA SER A 40 12.31 0.62 12.91
C SER A 40 11.14 1.16 12.08
N ALA A 41 10.86 2.47 12.15
CA ALA A 41 9.69 3.09 11.50
C ALA A 41 9.61 2.78 9.99
N TRP A 42 10.74 2.75 9.28
CA TRP A 42 10.77 2.38 7.87
C TRP A 42 10.16 1.01 7.58
N ARG A 43 10.25 0.04 8.51
CA ARG A 43 9.66 -1.29 8.34
C ARG A 43 8.13 -1.24 8.31
N ILE A 44 7.52 -0.29 9.03
CA ILE A 44 6.07 -0.09 8.98
C ILE A 44 5.67 0.45 7.61
N ILE A 45 6.39 1.45 7.10
CA ILE A 45 6.12 2.06 5.79
C ILE A 45 6.28 1.04 4.66
N MET A 46 7.34 0.21 4.71
CA MET A 46 7.53 -0.89 3.77
C MET A 46 6.41 -1.93 3.87
N ALA A 47 6.05 -2.37 5.08
CA ALA A 47 4.97 -3.34 5.27
C ALA A 47 3.62 -2.82 4.74
N MET A 48 3.32 -1.52 4.89
CA MET A 48 2.12 -0.92 4.30
C MET A 48 2.11 -1.02 2.77
N THR A 49 3.24 -0.73 2.13
CA THR A 49 3.38 -0.80 0.66
C THR A 49 3.27 -2.24 0.16
N GLU A 50 3.94 -3.18 0.81
CA GLU A 50 3.88 -4.61 0.48
C GLU A 50 2.45 -5.16 0.60
N HIS A 51 1.74 -4.77 1.67
CA HIS A 51 0.36 -5.19 1.92
C HIS A 51 -0.61 -4.61 0.88
N GLU A 52 -0.42 -3.35 0.47
CA GLU A 52 -1.20 -2.74 -0.61
C GLU A 52 -1.01 -3.47 -1.95
N ILE A 53 0.24 -3.76 -2.33
CA ILE A 53 0.56 -4.50 -3.56
C ILE A 53 -0.08 -5.90 -3.52
N HIS A 54 0.02 -6.60 -2.38
CA HIS A 54 -0.56 -7.93 -2.21
C HIS A 54 -2.07 -7.93 -2.45
N HIS A 55 -2.82 -7.02 -1.82
CA HIS A 55 -4.27 -6.94 -1.99
C HIS A 55 -4.67 -6.40 -3.37
N ARG A 56 -3.86 -5.53 -3.99
CA ARG A 56 -4.08 -5.13 -5.38
C ARG A 56 -4.01 -6.33 -6.32
N GLY A 57 -3.09 -7.27 -6.10
CA GLY A 57 -3.02 -8.53 -6.84
C GLY A 57 -4.32 -9.35 -6.73
N GLN A 58 -4.89 -9.46 -5.52
CA GLN A 58 -6.18 -10.13 -5.31
C GLN A 58 -7.33 -9.43 -6.04
N LEU A 59 -7.37 -8.09 -6.01
CA LEU A 59 -8.36 -7.31 -6.76
C LEU A 59 -8.23 -7.55 -8.27
N SER A 60 -7.02 -7.59 -8.81
CA SER A 60 -6.78 -7.92 -10.21
C SER A 60 -7.31 -9.29 -10.58
N ALA A 61 -7.08 -10.31 -9.73
CA ALA A 61 -7.62 -11.64 -9.93
C ALA A 61 -9.17 -11.65 -9.93
N TYR A 62 -9.80 -10.89 -9.04
CA TYR A 62 -11.26 -10.73 -9.05
C TYR A 62 -11.77 -10.03 -10.31
N MET A 63 -11.08 -8.99 -10.80
CA MET A 63 -11.44 -8.31 -12.05
C MET A 63 -11.40 -9.29 -13.23
N GLN A 64 -10.31 -10.06 -13.36
CA GLN A 64 -10.17 -11.08 -14.40
C GLN A 64 -11.27 -12.15 -14.31
N ALA A 65 -11.58 -12.65 -13.12
CA ALA A 65 -12.66 -13.62 -12.90
C ALA A 65 -14.06 -13.07 -13.30
N ASN A 66 -14.21 -11.75 -13.33
CA ASN A 66 -15.42 -11.06 -13.78
C ASN A 66 -15.30 -10.53 -15.23
N HIS A 67 -14.31 -10.99 -15.99
CA HIS A 67 -14.04 -10.57 -17.37
C HIS A 67 -13.78 -9.07 -17.53
N ILE A 68 -13.23 -8.42 -16.49
CA ILE A 68 -12.79 -7.03 -16.50
C ILE A 68 -11.26 -7.02 -16.54
N GLU A 69 -10.68 -6.35 -17.54
CA GLU A 69 -9.21 -6.18 -17.60
C GLU A 69 -8.73 -5.27 -16.46
N PRO A 70 -7.81 -5.74 -15.60
CA PRO A 70 -7.26 -4.92 -14.53
C PRO A 70 -6.32 -3.82 -15.08
N PRO A 71 -6.25 -2.65 -14.43
CA PRO A 71 -5.35 -1.59 -14.84
C PRO A 71 -3.88 -2.03 -14.70
N GLN A 72 -3.09 -1.77 -15.74
CA GLN A 72 -1.66 -2.08 -15.78
C GLN A 72 -0.87 -1.42 -14.64
N ILE A 73 0.23 -2.07 -14.24
CA ILE A 73 1.20 -1.53 -13.28
C ILE A 73 2.43 -1.13 -14.10
N PHE A 74 2.78 0.15 -14.14
CA PHE A 74 3.90 0.67 -14.95
C PHE A 74 3.82 0.35 -16.46
N GLY A 75 2.62 0.22 -17.02
CA GLY A 75 2.42 -0.17 -18.43
C GLY A 75 2.61 -1.67 -18.69
N LEU A 76 2.81 -2.46 -17.64
CA LEU A 76 2.95 -3.91 -17.67
C LEU A 76 1.73 -4.56 -17.04
N LYS A 77 1.26 -5.68 -17.58
CA LYS A 77 0.36 -6.57 -16.86
C LYS A 77 1.14 -7.23 -15.71
N ILE A 78 0.43 -7.77 -14.72
CA ILE A 78 1.09 -8.33 -13.52
C ILE A 78 1.98 -9.53 -13.89
N GLU A 79 1.61 -10.25 -14.95
CA GLU A 79 2.33 -11.37 -15.52
C GLU A 79 3.65 -10.93 -16.22
N GLU A 80 3.82 -9.63 -16.47
CA GLU A 80 4.95 -9.05 -17.19
C GLU A 80 5.94 -8.32 -16.27
N VAL A 81 5.65 -8.23 -14.96
CA VAL A 81 6.55 -7.60 -13.98
C VAL A 81 7.70 -8.57 -13.64
N PRO A 82 8.98 -8.18 -13.83
CA PRO A 82 10.12 -9.05 -13.52
C PRO A 82 10.18 -9.40 -12.02
N HIS A 83 10.43 -10.68 -11.71
CA HIS A 83 10.68 -11.20 -10.36
C HIS A 83 12.09 -10.86 -9.85
#